data_AF-A0A1J5R982-F1
#
_entry.id   AF-A0A1J5R982-F1
#
_cell.length_a   1.000
_cell.length_b   1.000
_cell.length_c   1.000
_cell.angle_alpha   90.00
_cell.angle_beta   90.00
_cell.angle_gamma   90.00
#
_symmetry.space_group_name_H-M   'P 1'
#
loop_
_entity.id
_entity.type
_entity.pdbx_description
1 polymer ?
#
loop_
_entity_poly.entity_id
_entity_poly.type
_entity_poly.pdbx_seq_one_letter_code
_entity_poly.pdbx_strand_id
1 'polypeptide(L)'
;MTTHSSHPDIIKRLKRAEGHIKSIITMLEEERDCLDIAQQLQAVESALGSAKKTLVHDHIDHCLEHAVREGTQSADETIREFKAITKYL
;
A
#
# COMPACT_ATOMS: atom_id res chain seq x y z
N MET A 1 17.19 9.39 -4.21
CA MET A 1 16.24 8.29 -3.94
C MET A 1 16.29 8.05 -2.44
N THR A 2 15.33 8.59 -1.70
CA THR A 2 15.29 8.55 -0.24
C THR A 2 15.01 7.12 0.22
N THR A 3 15.98 6.52 0.90
CA THR A 3 15.91 5.15 1.43
C THR A 3 14.96 5.15 2.62
N HIS A 4 13.74 4.65 2.44
CA HIS A 4 12.68 4.71 3.45
C HIS A 4 13.04 3.90 4.70
N SER A 5 13.02 4.55 5.87
CA SER A 5 13.22 3.91 7.17
C SER A 5 11.98 3.09 7.53
N SER A 6 11.97 1.86 7.04
CA SER A 6 11.14 0.74 7.46
C SER A 6 9.63 0.98 7.37
N HIS A 7 8.97 0.20 6.52
CA HIS A 7 7.51 0.06 6.50
C HIS A 7 7.06 -1.26 7.16
N PRO A 8 7.41 -1.59 8.43
CA PRO A 8 7.08 -2.89 9.01
C PRO A 8 5.59 -3.19 8.94
N ASP A 9 4.75 -2.19 9.16
CA ASP A 9 3.30 -2.38 9.18
C ASP A 9 2.71 -2.61 7.79
N ILE A 10 3.24 -1.93 6.76
CA ILE A 10 2.83 -2.18 5.37
C ILE A 10 3.32 -3.57 4.95
N ILE A 11 4.57 -3.93 5.27
CA ILE A 11 5.10 -5.28 5.04
C ILE A 11 4.24 -6.33 5.75
N LYS A 12 3.83 -6.08 6.99
CA LYS A 12 2.97 -6.99 7.77
C LYS A 12 1.57 -7.12 7.17
N ARG A 13 1.01 -6.05 6.57
CA ARG A 13 -0.26 -6.11 5.83
C ARG A 13 -0.10 -6.91 4.54
N LEU A 14 0.97 -6.66 3.77
CA LEU A 14 1.27 -7.38 2.54
C LEU A 14 1.50 -8.88 2.77
N LYS A 15 2.22 -9.27 3.84
CA LYS A 15 2.40 -10.68 4.23
C LYS A 15 1.08 -11.39 4.57
N ARG A 16 0.09 -10.66 5.13
CA ARG A 16 -1.24 -11.24 5.36
C ARG A 16 -2.00 -11.44 4.05
N ALA A 17 -1.95 -10.45 3.16
CA ALA A 17 -2.53 -10.58 1.82
C ALA A 17 -1.89 -11.73 1.03
N GLU A 18 -0.58 -11.93 1.14
CA GLU A 18 0.14 -13.08 0.57
C GLU A 18 -0.43 -14.41 1.09
N GLY A 19 -0.64 -14.54 2.40
CA GLY A 19 -1.26 -15.73 2.99
C GLY A 19 -2.68 -15.99 2.48
N HIS A 20 -3.48 -14.93 2.32
CA HIS A 20 -4.83 -15.03 1.76
C HIS A 20 -4.80 -15.48 0.28
N ILE A 21 -3.89 -14.94 -0.52
CA ILE A 21 -3.72 -15.35 -1.92
C ILE A 21 -3.36 -16.84 -2.01
N LYS A 22 -2.46 -17.33 -1.15
CA LYS A 22 -2.15 -18.77 -1.07
C LYS A 22 -3.39 -19.59 -0.76
N SER A 23 -4.21 -19.15 0.20
CA SER A 23 -5.47 -19.82 0.52
C SER A 23 -6.43 -19.85 -0.67
N ILE A 24 -6.55 -18.76 -1.43
CA ILE A 24 -7.41 -18.69 -2.62
C ILE A 24 -6.94 -19.65 -3.71
N ILE A 25 -5.63 -19.77 -3.92
CA ILE A 25 -5.05 -20.74 -4.86
C ILE A 25 -5.46 -22.16 -4.44
N THR A 26 -5.33 -22.51 -3.16
CA THR A 26 -5.79 -23.81 -2.65
C THR A 26 -7.29 -24.00 -2.85
N MET A 27 -8.12 -22.98 -2.62
CA MET A 27 -9.57 -23.06 -2.87
C MET A 27 -9.90 -23.34 -4.34
N LEU A 28 -9.11 -22.79 -5.28
CA LEU A 28 -9.25 -23.06 -6.71
C LEU A 28 -8.82 -24.49 -7.05
N GLU A 29 -7.70 -24.96 -6.48
CA GLU A 29 -7.22 -26.33 -6.65
C GLU A 29 -8.18 -27.38 -6.09
N GLU A 30 -8.91 -27.03 -5.02
CA GLU A 30 -9.94 -27.85 -4.38
C GLU A 30 -11.32 -27.73 -5.05
N GLU A 31 -11.43 -27.00 -6.16
CA GLU A 31 -12.68 -26.78 -6.90
C GLU A 31 -13.82 -26.24 -6.01
N ARG A 32 -13.50 -25.34 -5.07
CA ARG A 32 -14.49 -24.72 -4.18
C ARG A 32 -15.45 -23.81 -4.95
N ASP A 33 -16.56 -23.48 -4.28
CA ASP A 33 -17.61 -22.64 -4.83
C ASP A 33 -17.09 -21.25 -5.28
N CYS A 34 -17.53 -20.84 -6.47
CA CYS A 34 -17.10 -19.59 -7.10
C CYS A 34 -17.45 -18.34 -6.27
N LEU A 35 -18.57 -18.35 -5.53
CA LEU A 35 -18.96 -17.24 -4.68
C LEU A 35 -17.98 -17.05 -3.52
N ASP A 36 -17.57 -18.15 -2.88
CA ASP A 36 -16.61 -18.12 -1.78
C ASP A 36 -15.24 -17.60 -2.26
N ILE A 37 -14.79 -18.07 -3.43
CA ILE A 37 -13.54 -17.58 -4.06
C ILE A 37 -13.62 -16.08 -4.35
N ALA A 38 -14.73 -15.62 -4.92
CA ALA A 38 -14.94 -14.20 -5.23
C ALA A 38 -14.92 -13.33 -3.95
N GLN A 39 -15.53 -13.80 -2.87
CA GLN A 39 -15.50 -13.11 -1.57
C GLN A 39 -14.09 -13.01 -0.99
N GLN A 40 -13.28 -14.07 -1.10
CA GLN A 40 -11.89 -14.03 -0.65
C GLN A 40 -11.03 -13.09 -1.50
N LEU A 41 -11.23 -13.08 -2.82
CA LEU A 41 -10.55 -12.12 -3.71
C LEU A 41 -10.89 -10.67 -3.33
N GLN A 42 -12.16 -10.37 -3.05
CA GLN A 42 -12.59 -9.05 -2.59
C GLN A 42 -11.93 -8.64 -1.27
N ALA A 43 -11.75 -9.59 -0.35
CA ALA A 43 -11.06 -9.35 0.91
C ALA A 43 -9.58 -9.00 0.69
N VAL A 44 -8.91 -9.70 -0.24
CA VAL A 44 -7.53 -9.39 -0.63
C VAL A 44 -7.42 -8.01 -1.27
N GLU A 45 -8.31 -7.67 -2.21
CA GLU A 45 -8.34 -6.34 -2.84
C GLU A 45 -8.48 -5.24 -1.78
N SER A 46 -9.39 -5.42 -0.82
CA SER A 46 -9.61 -4.48 0.27
C SER A 46 -8.36 -4.31 1.15
N ALA A 47 -7.67 -5.41 1.46
CA ALA A 47 -6.42 -5.39 2.23
C ALA A 47 -5.30 -4.65 1.48
N LEU A 48 -5.15 -4.90 0.17
CA LEU A 48 -4.18 -4.20 -0.69
C LEU A 48 -4.51 -2.71 -0.80
N GLY A 49 -5.79 -2.35 -0.96
CA GLY A 49 -6.24 -0.96 -0.99
C GLY A 49 -5.89 -0.22 0.30
N SER A 50 -6.06 -0.87 1.46
CA SER A 50 -5.68 -0.31 2.77
C SER A 50 -4.17 -0.13 2.91
N ALA A 51 -3.38 -1.12 2.50
CA ALA A 51 -1.91 -1.04 2.51
C ALA A 51 -1.40 0.09 1.60
N LYS A 52 -1.96 0.22 0.40
CA LYS A 52 -1.68 1.31 -0.54
C LYS A 52 -1.98 2.68 0.07
N LYS A 53 -3.16 2.87 0.66
CA LYS A 53 -3.52 4.14 1.34
C LYS A 53 -2.56 4.49 2.46
N THR A 54 -2.18 3.49 3.26
CA THR A 54 -1.20 3.68 4.34
C THR A 54 0.15 4.15 3.79
N LEU A 55 0.64 3.53 2.72
CA LEU A 55 1.89 3.92 2.04
C LEU A 55 1.83 5.38 1.54
N VAL A 56 0.74 5.75 0.89
CA VAL A 56 0.55 7.11 0.37
C VAL A 56 0.56 8.14 1.49
N HIS A 57 -0.15 7.87 2.60
CA HIS A 57 -0.18 8.77 3.76
C HIS A 57 1.20 8.90 4.43
N ASP A 58 1.89 7.78 4.66
CA ASP A 58 3.23 7.76 5.28
C ASP A 58 4.24 8.60 4.49
N HIS A 59 4.20 8.50 3.16
CA HIS A 59 5.03 9.32 2.30
C HIS A 59 4.65 10.81 2.33
N ILE A 60 3.36 11.14 2.35
CA ILE A 60 2.91 12.54 2.45
C ILE A 60 3.41 13.17 3.75
N ASP A 61 3.24 12.50 4.88
CA ASP A 61 3.67 12.98 6.18
C ASP A 61 5.19 13.25 6.19
N HIS A 62 5.97 12.33 5.62
CA HIS A 62 7.42 12.45 5.53
C HIS A 62 7.90 13.54 4.56
N CYS A 63 7.30 13.66 3.37
CA CYS A 63 7.65 14.72 2.41
C CYS A 63 7.34 16.12 2.97
N LEU A 64 6.21 16.26 3.68
CA LEU A 64 5.88 17.51 4.37
C LEU A 64 6.85 17.81 5.50
N GLU A 65 7.23 16.80 6.30
CA GLU A 65 8.19 16.98 7.38
C GLU A 65 9.58 17.42 6.85
N HIS A 66 10.07 16.80 5.78
CA HIS A 66 11.33 17.20 5.14
C HIS A 66 11.27 18.62 4.57
N ALA A 67 10.19 18.98 3.87
CA ALA A 67 10.02 20.32 3.31
C ALA A 67 10.02 21.41 4.40
N VAL A 68 9.43 21.12 5.57
CA VAL A 68 9.36 22.05 6.70
C VAL A 68 10.68 22.14 7.46
N ARG A 69 11.38 21.01 7.67
CA ARG A 69 12.55 20.95 8.57
C ARG A 69 13.87 21.26 7.87
N GLU A 70 14.05 20.80 6.64
CA GLU A 70 15.36 20.86 5.98
C GLU A 70 15.48 22.03 5.01
N GLY A 71 14.37 22.59 4.52
CA GLY A 71 14.37 23.71 3.56
C GLY A 71 15.14 23.42 2.25
N THR A 72 15.49 22.15 2.03
CA THR A 72 16.37 21.67 0.95
C THR A 72 15.61 21.36 -0.33
N GLN A 73 14.29 21.19 -0.26
CA GLN A 73 13.44 20.89 -1.40
C GLN A 73 12.64 22.14 -1.81
N SER A 74 12.62 22.45 -3.10
CA SER A 74 11.77 23.53 -3.62
C SER A 74 10.29 23.16 -3.43
N ALA A 75 9.45 24.13 -3.10
CA ALA A 75 8.00 23.93 -2.97
C ALA A 75 7.38 23.27 -4.22
N ASP A 76 7.89 23.61 -5.42
CA ASP A 76 7.46 23.00 -6.68
C ASP A 76 7.77 21.51 -6.78
N GLU A 77 8.88 21.07 -6.20
CA GLU A 77 9.29 19.66 -6.21
C GLU A 77 8.45 18.84 -5.23
N THR A 78 8.23 19.35 -4.01
CA THR A 78 7.32 18.74 -3.03
C THR A 78 5.89 18.62 -3.59
N ILE A 79 5.37 19.66 -4.27
CA ILE A 79 4.04 19.61 -4.91
C ILE A 79 4.00 18.57 -6.03
N ARG A 80 5.07 18.39 -6.81
CA ARG A 80 5.14 17.37 -7.87
C ARG A 80 5.13 15.96 -7.30
N GLU A 81 5.93 15.69 -6.26
CA GLU A 81 5.96 14.40 -5.58
C GLU A 81 4.61 14.06 -4.95
N PHE A 82 4.01 15.05 -4.25
CA PHE A 82 2.67 14.93 -3.69
C PHE A 82 1.64 14.58 -4.76
N LYS A 83 1.59 15.32 -5.87
CA LYS A 83 0.68 15.03 -7.00
C LYS A 83 0.93 13.66 -7.63
N ALA A 84 2.16 13.16 -7.63
CA ALA A 84 2.49 11.87 -8.19
C ALA A 84 1.91 10.74 -7.33
N ILE A 85 2.07 10.82 -6.01
CA ILE A 85 1.65 9.75 -5.10
C ILE A 85 0.14 9.76 -4.80
N THR A 86 -0.51 10.93 -4.77
CA THR A 86 -1.96 11.00 -4.51
C THR A 86 -2.80 10.39 -5.62
N LYS A 87 -2.23 10.13 -6.81
CA LYS A 87 -2.91 9.36 -7.88
C LYS A 87 -3.25 7.94 -7.46
N TYR A 88 -2.60 7.44 -6.41
CA TYR A 88 -2.78 6.09 -5.89
C TYR A 88 -3.69 6.04 -4.67
N LEU A 89 -4.29 7.15 -4.23
CA LEU A 89 -5.39 7.15 -3.27
C LEU A 89 -6.68 6.62 -3.93
#